data_AF-A0A1E5V373-F1
#
_entry.id   AF-A0A1E5V373-F1
#
_cell.length_a   1.000
_cell.length_b   1.000
_cell.length_c   1.000
_cell.angle_alpha   90.00
_cell.angle_beta   90.00
_cell.angle_gamma   90.00
#
_symmetry.space_group_name_H-M   'P 1'
#
loop_
_entity.id
_entity.type
_entity.pdbx_description
1 polymer ?
#
loop_
_entity_poly.entity_id
_entity_poly.type
_entity_poly.pdbx_seq_one_letter_code
_entity_poly.pdbx_strand_id
1 'polypeptide(L)'
;MLMVRCWRNVEHLCGRVAYDQMELFTMDGVTGCIEVSKVDVAGRRLVLVRTLGHYAAFVSMTHCVLVSSNTFPSVAANTICLGYHYQTAGSKVQHLSSRQQED
;
A
#
# COMPACT_ATOMS: atom_id res chain seq x y z
N MET A 1 -6.36 7.54 12.23
CA MET A 1 -7.02 6.98 11.03
C MET A 1 -5.97 6.74 9.97
N LEU A 2 -5.99 5.59 9.30
CA LEU A 2 -5.12 5.29 8.16
C LEU A 2 -5.88 5.53 6.86
N MET A 3 -5.16 5.98 5.84
CA MET A 3 -5.62 6.11 4.46
C MET A 3 -4.66 5.33 3.57
N VAL A 4 -5.22 4.49 2.71
CA VAL A 4 -4.46 3.72 1.70
C VAL A 4 -4.88 4.24 0.34
N ARG A 5 -3.90 4.60 -0.50
CA ARG A 5 -4.13 5.13 -1.85
C ARG A 5 -3.42 4.24 -2.86
N CYS A 6 -4.13 3.85 -3.91
CA CYS A 6 -3.55 3.19 -5.07
C CYS A 6 -3.40 4.22 -6.19
N TRP A 7 -2.17 4.47 -6.60
CA TRP A 7 -1.84 5.34 -7.71
C TRP A 7 -1.58 4.50 -8.97
N ARG A 8 -2.12 4.95 -10.10
CA ARG A 8 -1.84 4.42 -11.44
C ARG A 8 -1.05 5.44 -12.25
N ASN A 9 -0.30 5.00 -13.25
CA ASN A 9 0.45 5.87 -14.15
C ASN A 9 1.45 6.77 -13.42
N VAL A 10 2.11 6.26 -12.37
CA VAL A 10 3.03 7.09 -11.55
C VAL A 10 4.21 7.64 -12.35
N GLU A 11 4.54 7.00 -13.48
CA GLU A 11 5.50 7.48 -14.47
C GLU A 11 5.16 8.87 -15.01
N HIS A 12 3.86 9.20 -15.11
CA HIS A 12 3.37 10.48 -15.61
C HIS A 12 3.18 11.54 -14.50
N LEU A 13 3.19 11.15 -13.22
CA LEU A 13 2.91 12.05 -12.10
C LEU A 13 4.17 12.66 -11.49
N CYS A 14 5.14 11.82 -11.11
CA CYS A 14 6.42 12.26 -10.53
C CYS A 14 7.64 11.59 -11.19
N GLY A 15 7.42 10.75 -12.21
CA GLY A 15 8.45 9.90 -12.79
C GLY A 15 8.79 8.70 -11.91
N ARG A 16 9.22 7.60 -12.53
CA ARG A 16 9.52 6.33 -11.85
C ARG A 16 10.63 6.43 -10.80
N VAL A 17 11.47 7.46 -10.89
CA VAL A 17 12.63 7.71 -10.01
C VAL A 17 12.22 8.28 -8.64
N ALA A 18 11.03 8.87 -8.53
CA ALA A 18 10.54 9.45 -7.28
C ALA A 18 10.04 8.39 -6.27
N TYR A 19 9.94 7.14 -6.69
CA TYR A 19 9.42 6.03 -5.89
C TYR A 19 10.48 4.94 -5.73
N ASP A 20 10.51 4.30 -4.57
CA ASP A 20 11.32 3.09 -4.38
C ASP A 20 10.77 2.01 -5.33
N GLN A 21 11.66 1.38 -6.11
CA GLN A 21 11.27 0.33 -7.06
C GLN A 21 10.58 -0.86 -6.37
N MET A 22 10.84 -1.09 -5.08
CA MET A 22 10.19 -2.13 -4.27
C MET A 22 8.72 -1.80 -3.91
N GLU A 23 8.33 -0.53 -3.98
CA GLU A 23 6.96 -0.06 -3.70
C GLU A 23 6.10 -0.01 -4.98
N LEU A 24 6.73 -0.11 -6.15
CA LEU A 24 6.07 -0.11 -7.44
C LEU A 24 5.59 -1.50 -7.83
N PHE A 25 4.45 -1.57 -8.53
CA PHE A 25 3.95 -2.78 -9.16
C PHE A 25 3.37 -2.46 -10.53
N THR A 26 3.45 -3.42 -11.44
CA THR A 26 2.80 -3.30 -12.74
C THR A 26 1.40 -3.88 -12.68
N MET A 27 0.44 -3.15 -13.23
CA MET A 27 -0.94 -3.57 -13.41
C MET A 27 -1.37 -3.19 -14.82
N ASP A 28 -1.84 -4.17 -15.60
CA ASP A 28 -2.38 -3.93 -16.95
C ASP A 28 -1.41 -3.12 -17.84
N GLY A 29 -0.11 -3.42 -17.74
CA GLY A 29 0.95 -2.73 -18.47
C GLY A 29 1.33 -1.34 -17.93
N VAL A 30 0.69 -0.89 -16.85
CA VAL A 30 0.93 0.42 -16.22
C VAL A 30 1.63 0.28 -14.87
N THR A 31 2.62 1.12 -14.61
CA THR A 31 3.25 1.20 -13.28
C THR A 31 2.34 1.93 -12.29
N GLY A 32 2.07 1.26 -11.16
CA GLY A 32 1.34 1.79 -10.01
C GLY A 32 2.16 1.73 -8.72
N CYS A 33 1.66 2.41 -7.70
CA CYS A 33 2.24 2.48 -6.36
C CYS A 33 1.13 2.49 -5.32
N ILE A 34 1.34 1.89 -4.16
CA ILE A 34 0.44 2.04 -3.01
C ILE A 34 1.11 2.90 -1.95
N GLU A 35 0.43 3.98 -1.58
CA GLU A 35 0.86 4.85 -0.49
C GLU A 35 -0.05 4.64 0.73
N VAL A 36 0.58 4.56 1.90
CA VAL A 36 -0.12 4.50 3.19
C VAL A 36 0.18 5.78 3.95
N SER A 37 -0.86 6.44 4.46
CA SER A 37 -0.74 7.67 5.24
C SER A 37 -1.57 7.62 6.51
N LYS A 38 -1.04 8.20 7.59
CA LYS A 38 -1.82 8.56 8.77
C LYS A 38 -2.50 9.90 8.51
N VAL A 39 -3.81 9.94 8.73
CA VAL A 39 -4.59 11.18 8.66
C VAL A 39 -4.44 11.91 9.98
N ASP A 40 -3.74 13.04 9.95
CA ASP A 40 -3.59 13.98 11.06
C ASP A 40 -4.64 15.08 10.90
N VAL A 41 -5.78 14.89 11.59
CA VAL A 41 -6.93 15.80 11.50
C VAL A 41 -6.60 17.16 12.14
N ALA A 42 -5.87 17.16 13.25
CA ALA A 42 -5.49 18.40 13.95
C ALA A 42 -4.52 19.24 13.11
N GLY A 43 -3.51 18.59 12.53
CA GLY A 43 -2.54 19.22 11.63
C GLY A 43 -3.03 19.40 10.19
N ARG A 44 -4.26 18.97 9.85
CA ARG A 44 -4.87 19.00 8.51
C ARG A 44 -3.95 18.47 7.41
N ARG A 45 -3.23 17.38 7.69
CA ARG A 45 -2.23 16.82 6.78
C ARG A 45 -2.27 15.30 6.74
N LEU A 46 -1.74 14.77 5.65
CA LEU A 46 -1.43 13.35 5.52
C LEU A 46 0.05 13.15 5.82
N VAL A 47 0.34 12.22 6.72
CA VAL A 47 1.72 11.84 7.08
C VAL A 47 1.97 10.46 6.50
N LEU A 48 2.92 10.35 5.55
CA LEU A 48 3.31 9.07 4.97
C LEU A 48 3.80 8.13 6.08
N VAL A 49 3.34 6.89 6.06
CA VAL A 49 3.77 5.85 7.02
C VAL A 49 4.16 4.59 6.27
N ARG A 50 5.15 3.87 6.83
CA ARG A 50 5.70 2.64 6.25
C ARG A 50 5.09 1.36 6.83
N THR A 51 4.05 1.50 7.67
CA THR A 51 3.42 0.36 8.32
C THR A 51 1.91 0.57 8.45
N LEU A 52 1.17 -0.53 8.28
CA LEU A 52 -0.25 -0.63 8.61
C LEU A 52 -0.46 -1.09 10.06
N GLY A 53 0.57 -1.45 10.81
CA GLY A 53 0.43 -2.01 12.17
C GLY A 53 -0.38 -3.30 12.16
N HIS A 54 -1.35 -3.41 13.08
CA HIS A 54 -2.27 -4.57 13.22
C HIS A 54 -3.38 -4.59 12.17
N TYR A 55 -3.11 -4.11 10.96
CA TYR A 55 -4.09 -4.07 9.88
C TYR A 55 -3.50 -4.70 8.61
N ALA A 56 -4.38 -5.26 7.80
CA ALA A 56 -4.12 -5.56 6.40
C ALA A 56 -5.02 -4.71 5.52
N ALA A 57 -4.48 -4.26 4.39
CA ALA A 57 -5.24 -3.53 3.39
C ALA A 57 -5.52 -4.43 2.19
N PHE A 58 -6.77 -4.54 1.79
CA PHE A 58 -7.19 -5.21 0.56
C PHE A 58 -7.53 -4.13 -0.47
N VAL A 59 -6.76 -4.08 -1.55
CA VAL A 59 -6.85 -3.05 -2.58
C VAL A 59 -7.35 -3.70 -3.87
N SER A 60 -8.56 -3.34 -4.29
CA SER A 60 -9.18 -3.75 -5.56
C SER A 60 -9.36 -2.53 -6.47
N MET A 61 -9.79 -2.75 -7.73
CA MET A 61 -9.85 -1.68 -8.72
C MET A 61 -10.75 -0.51 -8.29
N THR A 62 -11.79 -0.82 -7.52
CA THR A 62 -12.85 0.13 -7.13
C THR A 62 -13.00 0.27 -5.62
N HIS A 63 -12.41 -0.62 -4.83
CA HIS A 63 -12.60 -0.66 -3.38
C HIS A 63 -11.27 -0.87 -2.65
N CYS A 64 -11.12 -0.20 -1.52
CA CYS A 64 -10.07 -0.46 -0.55
C CYS A 64 -10.71 -0.79 0.80
N VAL A 65 -10.33 -1.91 1.41
CA VAL A 65 -10.82 -2.32 2.72
C VAL A 65 -9.64 -2.49 3.67
N LEU A 66 -9.71 -1.84 4.82
CA LEU A 66 -8.74 -2.02 5.89
C LEU A 66 -9.33 -2.96 6.94
N VAL A 67 -8.66 -4.09 7.18
CA VAL A 67 -9.11 -5.15 8.09
C VAL A 67 -8.15 -5.26 9.26
N SER A 68 -8.68 -5.30 10.48
CA SER A 68 -7.88 -5.47 11.70
C SER A 68 -7.48 -6.94 11.88
N SER A 69 -6.17 -7.21 12.01
CA SER A 69 -5.67 -8.54 12.37
C SER A 69 -6.02 -8.92 13.82
N ASN A 70 -6.32 -7.94 14.67
CA ASN A 70 -6.77 -8.22 16.04
C ASN A 70 -8.21 -8.77 16.04
N THR A 71 -9.02 -8.40 15.05
CA THR A 71 -10.40 -8.90 14.89
C THR A 71 -10.40 -10.20 14.07
N PHE A 72 -9.55 -10.28 13.05
CA PHE A 72 -9.43 -11.43 12.15
C PHE A 72 -7.98 -11.97 12.20
N PRO A 73 -7.65 -12.84 13.15
CA PRO A 73 -6.27 -13.30 13.38
C PRO A 73 -5.70 -14.16 12.25
N SER A 74 -6.54 -14.66 11.34
CA SER A 74 -6.11 -15.35 10.11
C SER A 74 -5.52 -14.39 9.06
N VAL A 75 -5.69 -13.08 9.22
CA VAL A 75 -5.18 -12.06 8.30
C VAL A 75 -3.80 -11.62 8.77
N ALA A 76 -2.82 -11.66 7.85
CA ALA A 76 -1.47 -11.19 8.13
C ALA A 76 -1.45 -9.68 8.38
N ALA A 77 -0.98 -9.26 9.55
CA ALA A 77 -0.76 -7.85 9.87
C ALA A 77 0.28 -7.21 8.91
N ASN A 78 0.25 -5.89 8.83
CA ASN A 78 1.20 -5.10 8.05
C ASN A 78 1.34 -5.52 6.58
N THR A 79 0.25 -5.97 5.97
CA THR A 79 0.27 -6.55 4.61
C THR A 79 -0.71 -5.84 3.70
N ILE A 80 -0.33 -5.63 2.43
CA ILE A 80 -1.23 -5.14 1.38
C ILE A 80 -1.50 -6.27 0.39
N CYS A 81 -2.78 -6.63 0.29
CA CYS A 81 -3.29 -7.64 -0.61
C CYS A 81 -3.91 -6.95 -1.83
N LEU A 82 -3.31 -7.15 -3.00
CA LEU A 82 -3.82 -6.67 -4.27
C LEU A 82 -4.90 -7.62 -4.81
N GLY A 83 -6.05 -7.10 -5.25
CA GLY A 83 -7.12 -7.88 -5.86
C GLY A 83 -6.78 -8.39 -7.26
N TYR A 84 -7.55 -9.34 -7.78
CA TYR A 84 -7.27 -10.09 -9.03
C TYR A 84 -6.89 -9.21 -10.23
N HIS A 85 -7.57 -8.08 -10.46
CA HIS A 85 -7.27 -7.17 -11.57
C HIS A 85 -5.88 -6.52 -11.49
N TYR A 86 -5.26 -6.48 -10.30
CA TYR A 86 -3.88 -6.03 -10.10
C TYR A 86 -2.87 -7.19 -10.17
N GLN A 87 -3.34 -8.44 -10.14
CA GLN A 87 -2.49 -9.65 -10.15
C GLN A 87 -2.22 -10.17 -11.57
N THR A 88 -2.93 -9.68 -12.59
CA THR A 88 -2.82 -10.16 -13.99
C THR A 88 -1.45 -9.96 -14.62
N ALA A 89 -0.52 -9.23 -13.98
CA ALA A 89 0.86 -9.05 -14.43
C ALA A 89 1.93 -9.67 -13.50
N GLY A 90 1.56 -10.61 -12.61
CA GLY A 90 2.53 -11.39 -11.81
C GLY A 90 2.89 -10.82 -10.44
N SER A 91 2.21 -9.77 -9.97
CA SER A 91 2.46 -9.16 -8.66
C SER A 91 1.83 -9.97 -7.52
N LYS A 92 2.65 -10.75 -6.80
CA LYS A 92 2.27 -11.51 -5.60
C LYS A 92 2.48 -10.62 -4.36
N VAL A 93 1.41 -10.36 -3.61
CA VAL A 93 1.36 -9.88 -2.21
C VAL A 93 2.54 -9.01 -1.75
N GLN A 94 2.33 -7.70 -1.63
CA GLN A 94 3.34 -6.81 -1.04
C GLN A 94 3.31 -6.91 0.49
N HIS A 95 4.33 -7.54 1.06
CA HIS A 95 4.65 -7.39 2.47
C HIS A 95 5.44 -6.09 2.67
N LEU A 96 4.89 -5.14 3.43
CA LEU A 96 5.64 -3.97 3.89
C LEU A 96 6.67 -4.48 4.89
N SER A 97 7.90 -4.72 4.43
CA SER A 97 8.98 -5.12 5.32
C SER A 97 9.35 -3.93 6.22
N SER A 98 9.22 -4.12 7.53
CA SER A 98 9.89 -3.27 8.51
C SER A 98 11.37 -3.65 8.49
N ARG A 99 12.22 -2.91 7.77
CA ARG A 99 13.66 -3.00 8.06
C ARG A 99 13.87 -2.47 9.47
N GLN A 100 14.49 -3.30 10.31
CA GLN A 100 15.02 -2.85 11.59
C GLN A 100 15.97 -1.68 11.32
N GLN A 101 15.75 -0.60 12.04
CA GLN A 101 16.72 0.46 12.18
C GLN A 101 17.85 -0.16 13.02
N GLU A 102 18.96 -0.51 12.39
CA GLU A 102 20.22 -0.73 13.11
C GLU A 102 20.65 0.65 13.62
N ASP A 103 20.84 0.73 14.94
CA ASP A 103 21.41 1.88 15.66
C ASP A 103 22.85 2.17 15.21
#